data_AF-F8WEL2-F1
#
_entry.id   AF-F8WEL2-F1
#
_cell.length_a   1.000
_cell.length_b   1.000
_cell.length_c   1.000
_cell.angle_alpha   90.00
_cell.angle_beta   90.00
_cell.angle_gamma   90.00
#
_symmetry.space_group_name_H-M   'P 1'
#
loop_
_entity.id
_entity.type
_entity.pdbx_description
1 polymer ?
#
loop_
_entity_poly.entity_id
_entity_poly.type
_entity_poly.pdbx_seq_one_letter_code
_entity_poly.pdbx_strand_id
1 'polypeptide(L)'
;MKSDCMQTTICQERKKDPIEMFHSGQLVKVCAPMVRYSKLAFRTLVRKYSCDLCYTPMIVAADFVKSIKARDSEFTTNQGDCPLIVQFAANDARLLSDAARIVCPYANGIDINCGCPQR
;
A
#
# COMPACT_ATOMS: atom_id res chain seq x y z
N MET A 1 -7.46 7.25 -29.26
CA MET A 1 -6.30 6.79 -28.45
C MET A 1 -6.86 6.32 -27.11
N LYS A 2 -6.90 5.00 -26.88
CA LYS A 2 -7.41 4.45 -25.61
C LYS A 2 -6.38 4.78 -24.54
N SER A 3 -6.78 5.46 -23.45
CA SER A 3 -5.93 5.62 -22.28
C SER A 3 -5.71 4.25 -21.67
N ASP A 4 -4.46 3.79 -21.61
CA ASP A 4 -4.05 2.64 -20.80
C ASP A 4 -4.16 3.01 -19.32
N CYS A 5 -5.39 3.05 -18.80
CA CYS A 5 -5.64 3.04 -17.37
C CYS A 5 -5.22 1.66 -16.87
N MET A 6 -4.03 1.58 -16.25
CA MET A 6 -3.52 0.37 -15.62
C MET A 6 -4.53 -0.13 -14.58
N GLN A 7 -5.19 -1.24 -14.89
CA GLN A 7 -6.29 -1.76 -14.09
C GLN A 7 -5.78 -2.25 -12.73
N THR A 8 -6.30 -1.66 -11.66
CA THR A 8 -6.13 -2.10 -10.28
C THR A 8 -6.93 -3.40 -10.10
N THR A 9 -6.27 -4.55 -10.22
CA THR A 9 -6.93 -5.86 -10.07
C THR A 9 -7.10 -6.22 -8.60
N ILE A 10 -8.28 -6.74 -8.25
CA ILE A 10 -8.62 -7.19 -6.89
C ILE A 10 -7.64 -8.29 -6.46
N CYS A 11 -7.17 -8.23 -5.22
CA CYS A 11 -6.29 -9.24 -4.63
C CYS A 11 -7.11 -10.49 -4.26
N GLN A 12 -7.58 -11.25 -5.25
CA GLN A 12 -8.30 -12.51 -5.02
C GLN A 12 -7.32 -13.68 -4.92
N GLU A 13 -6.80 -13.89 -3.71
CA GLU A 13 -6.34 -15.14 -3.09
C GLU A 13 -5.57 -14.71 -1.83
N ARG A 14 -6.10 -14.99 -0.63
CA ARG A 14 -5.47 -14.60 0.65
C ARG A 14 -4.15 -15.38 0.87
N LYS A 15 -3.10 -15.01 0.14
CA LYS A 15 -1.74 -15.47 0.36
C LYS A 15 -1.13 -14.61 1.48
N LYS A 16 -1.00 -15.24 2.66
CA LYS A 16 -0.34 -14.80 3.90
C LYS A 16 -0.94 -13.55 4.56
N ASP A 17 -1.77 -13.78 5.59
CA ASP A 17 -2.19 -12.74 6.53
C ASP A 17 -0.96 -12.20 7.29
N PRO A 18 -0.71 -10.88 7.30
CA PRO A 18 0.38 -10.29 8.09
C PRO A 18 0.38 -10.71 9.56
N ILE A 19 -0.79 -10.91 10.18
CA ILE A 19 -0.90 -11.34 11.58
C ILE A 19 -0.33 -12.74 11.77
N GLU A 20 -0.67 -13.67 10.89
CA GLU A 20 -0.12 -15.03 10.91
C GLU A 20 1.40 -15.02 10.70
N MET A 21 1.89 -14.16 9.80
CA MET A 21 3.34 -14.00 9.55
C MET A 21 4.08 -13.58 10.81
N PHE A 22 3.56 -12.57 11.53
CA PHE A 22 4.19 -12.08 12.76
C PHE A 22 4.10 -13.08 13.92
N HIS A 23 3.07 -13.92 13.97
CA HIS A 23 2.95 -14.97 14.99
C HIS A 23 3.73 -16.26 14.67
N SER A 24 4.23 -16.43 13.45
CA SER A 24 4.92 -17.65 13.01
C SER A 24 6.26 -17.95 13.71
N GLY A 25 6.84 -16.97 14.40
CA GLY A 25 8.17 -17.06 15.00
C GLY A 25 9.33 -17.02 13.99
N GLN A 26 9.03 -16.88 12.69
CA GLN A 26 10.03 -16.69 11.64
C GLN A 26 10.37 -15.20 11.45
N LEU A 27 11.60 -14.92 11.00
CA LEU A 27 11.98 -13.56 10.61
C LEU A 27 11.16 -13.10 9.40
N VAL A 28 10.51 -11.95 9.52
CA VAL A 28 9.77 -11.30 8.43
C VAL A 28 10.60 -10.14 7.86
N LYS A 29 10.97 -10.22 6.58
CA LYS A 29 11.67 -9.12 5.88
C LYS A 29 10.65 -8.13 5.32
N VAL A 30 10.72 -6.89 5.80
CA VAL A 30 9.76 -5.83 5.48
C VAL A 30 10.42 -4.75 4.63
N CYS A 31 9.82 -4.43 3.48
CA CYS A 31 10.15 -3.21 2.74
C CYS A 31 9.40 -2.03 3.38
N ALA A 32 10.17 -1.15 4.02
CA ALA A 32 9.66 0.06 4.66
C ALA A 32 8.98 1.02 3.66
N PRO A 33 8.07 1.88 4.13
CA PRO A 33 7.47 2.93 3.31
C PRO A 33 8.52 3.99 2.95
N MET A 34 8.64 4.29 1.65
CA MET A 34 9.58 5.27 1.15
C MET A 34 8.88 6.15 0.11
N VAL A 35 8.73 7.44 0.43
CA VAL A 35 8.12 8.44 -0.47
C VAL A 35 8.81 8.38 -1.83
N ARG A 36 8.02 8.33 -2.92
CA ARG A 36 8.44 8.13 -4.33
C ARG A 36 9.05 6.76 -4.68
N TYR A 37 9.70 6.07 -3.77
CA TYR A 37 10.44 4.83 -4.09
C TYR A 37 9.59 3.57 -4.01
N SER A 38 8.88 3.33 -2.90
CA SER A 38 8.16 2.06 -2.67
C SER A 38 6.87 1.92 -3.50
N LYS A 39 6.83 2.47 -4.72
CA LYS A 39 5.80 2.26 -5.75
C LYS A 39 5.84 0.81 -6.28
N LEU A 40 4.79 0.43 -7.01
CA LEU A 40 4.55 -0.95 -7.46
C LEU A 40 5.76 -1.62 -8.12
N ALA A 41 6.46 -0.92 -9.01
CA ALA A 41 7.64 -1.46 -9.69
C ALA A 41 8.75 -1.86 -8.71
N PHE A 42 9.02 -1.02 -7.70
CA PHE A 42 10.02 -1.30 -6.68
C PHE A 42 9.59 -2.44 -5.75
N ARG A 43 8.33 -2.43 -5.30
CA ARG A 43 7.76 -3.53 -4.47
C ARG A 43 7.85 -4.87 -5.20
N THR A 44 7.50 -4.86 -6.49
CA THR A 44 7.62 -6.04 -7.37
C THR A 44 9.06 -6.53 -7.47
N LEU A 45 10.03 -5.61 -7.58
CA LEU A 45 11.46 -5.96 -7.62
C LEU A 45 11.93 -6.58 -6.31
N VAL A 46 11.71 -5.94 -5.17
CA VAL A 46 12.23 -6.43 -3.88
C VAL A 46 11.61 -7.76 -3.46
N ARG A 47 10.37 -8.06 -3.89
CA ARG A 47 9.77 -9.38 -3.70
C ARG A 47 10.54 -10.49 -4.40
N LYS A 48 11.16 -10.23 -5.56
CA LYS A 48 12.06 -11.19 -6.25
C LYS A 48 13.32 -11.49 -5.43
N TYR A 49 13.68 -10.59 -4.52
CA TYR A 49 14.80 -10.74 -3.58
C TYR A 49 14.32 -11.14 -2.18
N SER A 50 13.23 -11.90 -2.11
CA SER A 50 12.70 -12.49 -0.88
C SER A 50 12.27 -11.46 0.18
N CYS A 51 11.72 -10.33 -0.24
CA CYS A 51 10.96 -9.45 0.66
C CYS A 51 9.58 -10.07 0.94
N ASP A 52 9.22 -10.22 2.22
CA ASP A 52 8.00 -10.94 2.63
C ASP A 52 6.78 -10.00 2.67
N LEU A 53 6.96 -8.77 3.15
CA LEU A 53 5.91 -7.76 3.33
C LEU A 53 6.38 -6.43 2.76
N CYS A 54 5.53 -5.73 2.00
CA CYS A 54 5.87 -4.41 1.49
C CYS A 54 4.87 -3.35 1.94
N TYR A 55 5.36 -2.13 2.11
CA TYR A 55 4.55 -0.93 2.32
C TYR A 55 4.48 -0.10 1.03
N THR A 56 3.35 0.58 0.81
CA THR A 56 3.26 1.66 -0.18
C THR A 56 4.15 2.85 0.21
N PRO A 57 4.33 3.85 -0.68
CA PRO A 57 4.76 5.17 -0.22
C PRO A 57 3.71 5.72 0.76
N MET A 58 4.09 6.74 1.52
CA MET A 58 3.14 7.48 2.36
C MET A 58 2.15 8.23 1.46
N ILE A 59 0.86 7.87 1.54
CA ILE A 59 -0.22 8.47 0.75
C ILE A 59 -0.93 9.53 1.59
N VAL A 60 -1.13 10.74 1.06
CA VAL A 60 -1.92 11.78 1.75
C VAL A 60 -3.42 11.45 1.61
N ALA A 61 -4.08 11.09 2.72
CA ALA A 61 -5.46 10.61 2.70
C ALA A 61 -6.45 11.64 2.10
N ALA A 62 -6.27 12.93 2.43
CA ALA A 62 -7.12 14.01 1.94
C ALA A 62 -7.13 14.11 0.40
N ASP A 63 -5.95 14.06 -0.22
CA ASP A 63 -5.82 14.13 -1.69
C ASP A 63 -6.34 12.86 -2.36
N PHE A 64 -6.10 11.72 -1.74
CA PHE A 64 -6.50 10.40 -2.23
C PHE A 64 -8.03 10.23 -2.30
N VAL A 65 -8.74 10.74 -1.30
CA VAL A 65 -10.22 10.77 -1.27
C VAL A 65 -10.75 11.76 -2.30
N LYS A 66 -10.15 12.96 -2.37
CA LYS A 66 -10.65 14.07 -3.19
C LYS A 66 -10.48 13.88 -4.70
N SER A 67 -9.41 13.21 -5.15
CA SER A 67 -9.02 13.21 -6.56
C SER A 67 -8.65 11.82 -7.07
N ILE A 68 -9.34 11.38 -8.12
CA ILE A 68 -9.00 10.15 -8.87
C ILE A 68 -7.59 10.27 -9.46
N LYS A 69 -7.22 11.44 -9.97
CA LYS A 69 -5.87 11.67 -10.51
C LYS A 69 -4.79 11.50 -9.43
N ALA A 70 -5.04 11.98 -8.22
CA ALA A 70 -4.11 11.78 -7.10
C ALA A 70 -4.03 10.30 -6.73
N ARG A 71 -5.20 9.63 -6.66
CA ARG A 71 -5.30 8.20 -6.41
C ARG A 71 -4.48 7.35 -7.38
N ASP A 72 -4.64 7.59 -8.67
CA ASP A 72 -3.95 6.82 -9.72
C ASP A 72 -2.43 7.10 -9.72
N SER A 73 -2.00 8.28 -9.25
CA SER A 73 -0.57 8.63 -9.15
C SER A 73 0.11 8.02 -7.93
N GLU A 74 -0.61 7.96 -6.80
CA GLU A 74 -0.09 7.53 -5.51
C GLU A 74 -0.24 6.01 -5.28
N PHE A 75 -1.31 5.40 -5.80
CA PHE A 75 -1.61 3.99 -5.57
C PHE A 75 -1.82 3.22 -6.86
N THR A 76 -0.95 2.25 -7.07
CA THR A 76 -1.10 1.18 -8.06
C THR A 76 -0.70 -0.14 -7.40
N THR A 77 -1.37 -1.23 -7.79
CA THR A 77 -1.09 -2.59 -7.31
C THR A 77 -1.31 -3.61 -8.44
N ASN A 78 -0.93 -4.86 -8.21
CA ASN A 78 -1.21 -5.99 -9.09
C ASN A 78 -1.42 -7.28 -8.26
N GLN A 79 -1.71 -8.40 -8.93
CA GLN A 79 -1.96 -9.69 -8.26
C GLN A 79 -0.76 -10.23 -7.47
N GLY A 80 0.47 -9.85 -7.84
CA GLY A 80 1.70 -10.29 -7.16
C GLY A 80 2.12 -9.39 -6.00
N ASP A 81 1.43 -8.28 -5.78
CA ASP A 81 1.77 -7.32 -4.73
C ASP A 81 1.02 -7.62 -3.43
N CYS A 82 1.29 -8.80 -2.88
CA CYS A 82 0.65 -9.32 -1.68
C CYS A 82 1.69 -10.11 -0.86
N PRO A 83 1.74 -9.97 0.48
CA PRO A 83 0.94 -9.07 1.31
C PRO A 83 1.40 -7.61 1.25
N LEU A 84 0.45 -6.66 1.20
CA LEU A 84 0.69 -5.22 1.07
C LEU A 84 0.05 -4.44 2.22
N ILE A 85 0.85 -3.57 2.85
CA ILE A 85 0.37 -2.56 3.80
C ILE A 85 0.29 -1.21 3.10
N VAL A 86 -0.86 -0.54 3.20
CA VAL A 86 -1.04 0.81 2.66
C VAL A 86 -0.86 1.82 3.78
N GLN A 87 0.17 2.66 3.67
CA GLN A 87 0.45 3.71 4.66
C GLN A 87 -0.20 5.03 4.25
N PHE A 88 -0.94 5.62 5.18
CA PHE A 88 -1.53 6.96 5.03
C PHE A 88 -0.90 7.99 5.95
N ALA A 89 -0.74 9.22 5.44
CA ALA A 89 -0.67 10.43 6.26
C ALA A 89 -2.09 11.02 6.36
N ALA A 90 -2.56 11.22 7.58
CA ALA A 90 -3.86 11.80 7.85
C ALA A 90 -3.87 12.52 9.19
N ASN A 91 -4.66 13.59 9.27
CA ASN A 91 -4.96 14.32 10.51
C ASN A 91 -6.48 14.42 10.78
N ASP A 92 -7.31 13.82 9.93
CA ASP A 92 -8.76 13.71 10.07
C ASP A 92 -9.18 12.24 9.98
N ALA A 93 -9.95 11.79 10.97
CA ALA A 93 -10.34 10.39 11.09
C ALA A 93 -11.31 9.94 9.98
N ARG A 94 -12.17 10.84 9.47
CA ARG A 94 -13.13 10.51 8.42
C ARG A 94 -12.42 10.31 7.10
N LEU A 95 -11.50 11.22 6.75
CA LEU A 95 -10.68 11.11 5.55
C LEU A 95 -9.80 9.85 5.57
N LEU A 96 -9.22 9.51 6.73
CA LEU A 96 -8.49 8.25 6.87
C LEU A 96 -9.39 7.03 6.64
N SER A 97 -10.58 7.01 7.26
CA SER A 97 -11.54 5.91 7.10
C SER A 97 -12.01 5.75 5.66
N ASP A 98 -12.30 6.85 4.97
CA ASP A 98 -12.71 6.84 3.57
C ASP A 98 -11.58 6.38 2.65
N ALA A 99 -10.34 6.84 2.88
CA ALA A 99 -9.17 6.39 2.15
C ALA A 99 -8.91 4.88 2.34
N ALA A 100 -8.98 4.40 3.59
CA ALA A 100 -8.84 2.99 3.93
C ALA A 100 -9.89 2.12 3.23
N ARG A 101 -11.15 2.59 3.19
CA ARG A 101 -12.24 1.89 2.51
C ARG A 101 -12.02 1.76 1.00
N ILE A 102 -11.41 2.77 0.36
CA ILE A 102 -11.06 2.72 -1.07
C ILE A 102 -9.99 1.64 -1.34
N VAL A 103 -8.98 1.51 -0.48
CA VAL A 103 -7.87 0.55 -0.69
C VAL A 103 -8.11 -0.83 -0.11
N CYS A 104 -9.12 -1.00 0.75
CA CYS A 104 -9.44 -2.26 1.43
C CYS A 104 -9.49 -3.51 0.51
N PRO A 105 -10.02 -3.46 -0.73
CA PRO A 105 -10.02 -4.63 -1.64
C PRO A 105 -8.63 -5.03 -2.16
N TYR A 106 -7.63 -4.19 -1.94
CA TYR A 106 -6.29 -4.27 -2.52
C TYR A 106 -5.17 -4.35 -1.47
N ALA A 107 -5.52 -4.26 -0.18
CA ALA A 107 -4.59 -4.15 0.94
C ALA A 107 -4.81 -5.27 1.96
N ASN A 108 -3.72 -5.74 2.56
CA ASN A 108 -3.73 -6.71 3.67
C ASN A 108 -3.63 -6.04 5.04
N GLY A 109 -3.36 -4.73 5.06
CA GLY A 109 -3.35 -3.92 6.27
C GLY A 109 -3.27 -2.44 5.95
N ILE A 110 -3.66 -1.63 6.93
CA ILE A 110 -3.62 -0.17 6.88
C ILE A 110 -2.66 0.29 7.96
N ASP A 111 -1.79 1.22 7.59
CA ASP A 111 -0.83 1.87 8.50
C ASP A 111 -1.04 3.38 8.52
N ILE A 112 -0.77 3.99 9.67
CA ILE A 112 -0.82 5.45 9.86
C ILE A 112 0.58 5.96 10.13
N ASN A 113 1.06 6.88 9.30
CA ASN A 113 2.37 7.49 9.51
C ASN A 113 2.31 8.48 10.68
N CYS A 114 2.94 8.11 11.80
CA CYS A 114 3.12 8.97 12.98
C CYS A 114 4.59 9.37 13.21
N GLY A 115 5.46 9.20 12.21
CA GLY A 115 6.91 9.33 12.37
C GLY A 115 7.58 10.36 11.46
N CYS A 116 6.88 10.91 10.47
CA CYS A 116 7.49 11.82 9.50
C CYS A 116 7.87 13.18 10.14
N PRO A 117 9.16 13.57 10.17
CA PRO A 117 9.60 14.85 10.73
C PRO A 117 9.54 16.00 9.71
N GLN A 118 9.15 15.73 8.45
CA GLN A 118 9.08 16.75 7.39
C GLN A 118 8.08 17.83 7.80
N ARG A 119 8.50 19.10 7.67
CA ARG A 119 7.71 20.30 7.92
C ARG A 119 7.33 20.95 6.60
#